data_AF-A0A8J2P0Q0-F1
#
_entry.id   AF-A0A8J2P0Q0-F1
#
_cell.length_a   1.000
_cell.length_b   1.000
_cell.length_c   1.000
_cell.angle_alpha   90.00
_cell.angle_beta   90.00
_cell.angle_gamma   90.00
#
_symmetry.space_group_name_H-M   'P 1'
#
loop_
_entity.id
_entity.type
_entity.pdbx_description
1 polymer ?
#
loop_
_entity_poly.entity_id
_entity_poly.type
_entity_poly.pdbx_seq_one_letter_code
_entity_poly.pdbx_strand_id
1 'polypeptide(L)'
;MSVQDKGSTILISKELYDDFISFFPKLKAEILTHWTSRKLPHFAIAYYNELMCETVFRGKHMRAQLFLLATHYIFEEVSGESKESFLGLAWIFEILQTASIIGDDITDNSTMRRGQKCWHLNDHVKLIAVNDMVLLENICFFLLKKYFSTHPQYLNLVEAFHDSTLRLCIGQGLDLLAENSIHPER
;
A
#
# COMPACT_ATOMS: atom_id res chain seq x y z
N MET A 1 -20.11 -4.13 -19.03
CA MET A 1 -21.22 -4.26 -18.06
C MET A 1 -20.73 -3.73 -16.74
N SER A 2 -21.26 -2.59 -16.32
CA SER A 2 -20.85 -1.84 -15.13
C SER A 2 -21.21 -2.62 -13.86
N VAL A 3 -20.20 -3.02 -13.08
CA VAL A 3 -20.41 -3.39 -11.68
C VAL A 3 -20.72 -2.09 -10.95
N GLN A 4 -21.99 -1.91 -10.58
CA GLN A 4 -22.41 -0.83 -9.68
C GLN A 4 -21.74 -1.07 -8.32
N ASP A 5 -20.83 -0.17 -7.95
CA ASP A 5 -20.17 -0.14 -6.66
C ASP A 5 -21.19 0.25 -5.59
N LYS A 6 -21.65 -0.74 -4.81
CA LYS A 6 -22.57 -0.51 -3.68
C LYS A 6 -21.78 0.15 -2.54
N GLY A 7 -21.83 1.48 -2.50
CA GLY A 7 -21.57 2.30 -1.30
C GLY A 7 -20.16 2.13 -0.72
N SER A 8 -19.16 2.71 -1.38
CA SER A 8 -17.90 3.01 -0.72
C SER A 8 -18.17 3.90 0.50
N THR A 9 -17.78 3.43 1.68
CA THR A 9 -17.86 4.23 2.90
C THR A 9 -16.82 5.34 2.79
N ILE A 10 -17.28 6.57 2.58
CA ILE A 10 -16.44 7.77 2.52
C ILE A 10 -16.47 8.42 3.91
N LEU A 11 -15.30 8.53 4.54
CA LEU A 11 -15.09 9.09 5.89
C LEU A 11 -14.60 10.55 5.86
N ILE A 12 -14.11 11.01 4.72
CA ILE A 12 -13.57 12.36 4.49
C ILE A 12 -14.51 13.18 3.58
N SER A 13 -14.21 14.45 3.33
CA SER A 13 -14.98 15.24 2.37
C SER A 13 -14.92 14.59 0.98
N LYS A 14 -16.00 14.71 0.21
CA LYS A 14 -16.04 14.16 -1.16
C LYS A 14 -14.91 14.71 -2.04
N GLU A 15 -14.63 16.00 -1.91
CA GLU A 15 -13.53 16.66 -2.62
C GLU A 15 -12.17 16.03 -2.28
N LEU A 16 -11.84 15.87 -0.99
CA LEU A 16 -10.58 15.26 -0.58
C LEU A 16 -10.48 13.79 -1.01
N TYR A 17 -11.59 13.06 -1.00
CA TYR A 17 -11.64 11.70 -1.53
C TYR A 17 -11.40 11.65 -3.04
N ASP A 18 -12.04 12.53 -3.81
CA ASP A 18 -11.88 12.62 -5.26
C ASP A 18 -10.43 12.99 -5.63
N ASP A 19 -9.79 13.88 -4.86
CA ASP A 19 -8.37 14.21 -5.02
C ASP A 19 -7.46 13.02 -4.69
N PHE A 20 -7.75 12.32 -3.59
CA PHE A 20 -7.00 11.12 -3.20
C PHE A 20 -7.04 10.05 -4.28
N ILE A 21 -8.22 9.72 -4.79
CA ILE A 21 -8.38 8.72 -5.87
C ILE A 21 -7.70 9.19 -7.16
N SER A 22 -7.83 10.46 -7.50
CA SER A 22 -7.22 11.06 -8.71
C SER A 22 -5.69 11.18 -8.61
N PHE A 23 -5.12 11.10 -7.41
CA PHE A 23 -3.67 11.13 -7.20
C PHE A 23 -2.98 9.79 -7.56
N PHE A 24 -3.70 8.66 -7.43
CA PHE A 24 -3.10 7.34 -7.68
C PHE A 24 -2.51 7.16 -9.08
N PRO A 25 -3.19 7.54 -10.19
CA PRO A 25 -2.60 7.46 -11.52
C PRO A 25 -1.27 8.22 -11.66
N LYS A 26 -1.15 9.39 -11.02
CA LYS A 26 0.09 10.18 -11.00
C LYS A 26 1.18 9.41 -10.26
N LEU A 27 0.90 8.94 -9.04
CA LEU A 27 1.85 8.16 -8.23
C LEU A 27 2.34 6.90 -8.96
N LYS A 28 1.42 6.13 -9.54
CA LYS A 28 1.74 4.94 -10.33
C LYS A 28 2.63 5.28 -11.53
N ALA A 29 2.29 6.33 -12.27
CA ALA A 29 3.09 6.76 -13.43
C ALA A 29 4.51 7.16 -13.01
N GLU A 30 4.69 7.79 -11.85
CA GLU A 30 6.01 8.12 -11.32
C GLU A 30 6.87 6.88 -11.01
N ILE A 31 6.27 5.85 -10.41
CA ILE A 31 6.94 4.56 -10.14
C ILE A 31 7.35 3.89 -11.46
N LEU A 32 6.40 3.76 -12.40
CA LEU A 32 6.64 3.10 -13.70
C LEU A 32 7.68 3.87 -14.54
N THR A 33 7.69 5.19 -14.48
CA THR A 33 8.69 6.03 -15.16
C THR A 33 10.08 5.81 -14.57
N HIS A 34 10.19 5.70 -13.24
CA HIS A 34 11.47 5.37 -12.60
C HIS A 34 12.01 4.03 -13.10
N TRP A 35 11.18 2.98 -13.14
CA TRP A 35 11.59 1.69 -13.68
C TRP A 35 11.92 1.71 -15.17
N THR A 36 11.17 2.46 -15.97
CA THR A 36 11.49 2.66 -17.40
C THR A 36 12.86 3.30 -17.57
N SER A 37 13.20 4.30 -16.74
CA SER A 37 14.53 4.93 -16.74
C SER A 37 15.67 3.97 -16.34
N ARG A 38 15.33 2.90 -15.61
CA ARG A 38 16.25 1.80 -15.26
C ARG A 38 16.32 0.72 -16.34
N LYS A 39 15.71 0.96 -17.51
CA LYS A 39 15.67 0.05 -18.66
C LYS A 39 14.97 -1.29 -18.35
N LEU A 40 13.95 -1.26 -17.49
CA LEU A 40 13.13 -2.45 -17.30
C LEU A 40 12.41 -2.83 -18.62
N PRO A 41 12.33 -4.13 -18.96
CA PRO A 41 11.59 -4.58 -20.14
C PRO A 41 10.10 -4.21 -20.09
N HIS A 42 9.48 -3.99 -21.25
CA HIS A 42 8.06 -3.63 -21.34
C HIS A 42 7.12 -4.61 -20.64
N PHE A 43 7.41 -5.93 -20.67
CA PHE A 43 6.57 -6.93 -20.00
C PHE A 43 6.57 -6.74 -18.47
N ALA A 44 7.71 -6.36 -17.88
CA ALA A 44 7.83 -6.13 -16.45
C ALA A 44 7.08 -4.86 -16.03
N ILE A 45 7.18 -3.79 -16.84
CA ILE A 45 6.41 -2.55 -16.63
C ILE A 45 4.90 -2.85 -16.68
N ALA A 46 4.45 -3.64 -17.66
CA ALA A 46 3.06 -4.04 -17.78
C ALA A 46 2.59 -4.86 -16.57
N TYR A 47 3.39 -5.83 -16.13
CA TYR A 47 3.13 -6.64 -14.94
C TYR A 47 2.97 -5.80 -13.68
N TYR A 48 3.91 -4.88 -13.41
CA TYR A 48 3.82 -4.07 -12.18
C TYR A 48 2.70 -3.02 -12.26
N ASN A 49 2.34 -2.56 -13.45
CA ASN A 49 1.12 -1.76 -13.62
C ASN A 49 -0.13 -2.57 -13.22
N GLU A 50 -0.22 -3.82 -13.67
CA GLU A 50 -1.31 -4.73 -13.28
C GLU A 50 -1.32 -4.97 -11.77
N LEU A 51 -0.19 -5.35 -11.17
CA LEU A 51 -0.03 -5.52 -9.72
C LEU A 51 -0.63 -4.34 -8.95
N MET A 52 -0.23 -3.10 -9.28
CA MET A 52 -0.71 -1.91 -8.58
C MET A 52 -2.21 -1.64 -8.82
N CYS A 53 -2.72 -1.87 -10.04
CA CYS A 53 -4.13 -1.66 -10.33
C CYS A 53 -5.04 -2.70 -9.66
N GLU A 54 -4.60 -3.95 -9.61
CA GLU A 54 -5.37 -5.07 -9.09
C GLU A 54 -5.29 -5.21 -7.57
N THR A 55 -4.21 -4.72 -6.94
CA THR A 55 -4.01 -4.87 -5.49
C THR A 55 -4.14 -3.54 -4.73
N VAL A 56 -3.33 -2.54 -5.09
CA VAL A 56 -3.21 -1.27 -4.34
C VAL A 56 -4.44 -0.37 -4.53
N PHE A 57 -4.87 -0.17 -5.77
CA PHE A 57 -6.00 0.74 -6.08
C PHE A 57 -7.36 0.21 -5.60
N ARG A 58 -7.49 -1.10 -5.37
CA ARG A 58 -8.78 -1.68 -5.00
C ARG A 58 -9.10 -1.43 -3.53
N GLY A 59 -10.38 -1.58 -3.18
CA GLY A 59 -10.86 -1.56 -1.81
C GLY A 59 -11.43 -0.21 -1.37
N LYS A 60 -11.74 -0.10 -0.08
CA LYS A 60 -12.41 1.09 0.48
C LYS A 60 -11.43 2.17 0.98
N HIS A 61 -10.13 1.88 1.02
CA HIS A 61 -9.08 2.77 1.52
C HIS A 61 -9.38 3.39 2.89
N MET A 62 -10.11 2.70 3.78
CA MET A 62 -10.57 3.29 5.05
C MET A 62 -9.40 3.75 5.92
N ARG A 63 -8.25 3.08 5.84
CA ARG A 63 -7.06 3.45 6.61
C ARG A 63 -6.41 4.72 6.05
N ALA A 64 -6.23 4.83 4.73
CA ALA A 64 -5.82 6.09 4.12
C ALA A 64 -6.82 7.22 4.37
N GLN A 65 -8.12 6.96 4.31
CA GLN A 65 -9.12 7.99 4.62
C GLN A 65 -9.03 8.46 6.07
N LEU A 66 -8.84 7.55 7.04
CA LEU A 66 -8.63 7.92 8.44
C LEU A 66 -7.32 8.70 8.64
N PHE A 67 -6.26 8.28 7.95
CA PHE A 67 -5.00 9.02 7.93
C PHE A 67 -5.20 10.44 7.40
N LEU A 68 -5.83 10.59 6.23
CA LEU A 68 -6.12 11.89 5.63
C LEU A 68 -7.01 12.75 6.51
N LEU A 69 -8.01 12.16 7.16
CA LEU A 69 -8.86 12.84 8.13
C LEU A 69 -8.01 13.41 9.28
N ALA A 70 -7.21 12.56 9.93
CA ALA A 70 -6.33 12.97 11.01
C ALA A 70 -5.35 14.05 10.54
N THR A 71 -4.76 13.90 9.35
CA THR A 71 -3.77 14.87 8.88
C THR A 71 -4.39 16.19 8.42
N HIS A 72 -5.56 16.16 7.79
CA HIS A 72 -6.28 17.35 7.35
C HIS A 72 -6.64 18.22 8.55
N TYR A 73 -7.22 17.64 9.61
CA TYR A 73 -7.59 18.39 10.82
C TYR A 73 -6.39 18.83 11.67
N ILE A 74 -5.27 18.09 11.67
CA ILE A 74 -4.12 18.39 12.52
C ILE A 74 -3.09 19.32 11.83
N PHE A 75 -2.91 19.19 10.51
CA PHE A 75 -1.76 19.80 9.82
C PHE A 75 -2.12 20.88 8.80
N GLU A 76 -3.34 20.95 8.23
CA GLU A 76 -3.66 22.03 7.27
C GLU A 76 -3.54 23.42 7.90
N GLU A 77 -3.82 23.56 9.19
CA GLU A 77 -3.69 24.84 9.88
C GLU A 77 -2.24 25.18 10.30
N VAL A 78 -1.31 24.22 10.30
CA VAL A 78 -0.05 24.34 11.05
C VAL A 78 1.21 24.17 10.18
N SER A 79 1.20 23.32 9.15
CA SER A 79 2.46 22.84 8.57
C SER A 79 2.94 23.54 7.30
N GLY A 80 2.05 24.24 6.57
CA GLY A 80 2.41 24.81 5.25
C GLY A 80 2.78 23.76 4.20
N GLU A 81 2.52 22.48 4.49
CA GLU A 81 2.82 21.35 3.60
C GLU A 81 1.85 21.29 2.41
N SER A 82 2.35 20.82 1.27
CA SER A 82 1.51 20.71 0.08
C SER A 82 0.46 19.60 0.23
N LYS A 83 -0.74 19.82 -0.31
CA LYS A 83 -1.78 18.79 -0.41
C LYS A 83 -1.27 17.51 -1.08
N GLU A 84 -0.40 17.64 -2.08
CA GLU A 84 0.22 16.49 -2.75
C GLU A 84 1.07 15.63 -1.81
N SER A 85 1.77 16.24 -0.84
CA SER A 85 2.57 15.52 0.15
C SER A 85 1.67 14.59 0.98
N PHE A 86 0.53 15.09 1.48
CA PHE A 86 -0.40 14.29 2.27
C PHE A 86 -1.09 13.18 1.46
N LEU A 87 -1.51 13.48 0.23
CA LEU A 87 -2.07 12.48 -0.66
C LEU A 87 -1.05 11.38 -0.99
N GLY A 88 0.21 11.78 -1.25
CA GLY A 88 1.32 10.86 -1.46
C GLY A 88 1.54 9.96 -0.26
N LEU A 89 1.63 10.52 0.95
CA LEU A 89 1.84 9.75 2.18
C LEU A 89 0.69 8.78 2.47
N ALA A 90 -0.56 9.18 2.21
CA ALA A 90 -1.72 8.30 2.33
C ALA A 90 -1.63 7.08 1.39
N TRP A 91 -1.17 7.28 0.15
CA TRP A 91 -0.97 6.17 -0.78
C TRP A 91 0.24 5.30 -0.42
N ILE A 92 1.33 5.87 0.08
CA ILE A 92 2.48 5.09 0.60
C ILE A 92 1.99 4.16 1.72
N PHE A 93 1.09 4.64 2.59
CA PHE A 93 0.47 3.82 3.62
C PHE A 93 -0.40 2.68 3.03
N GLU A 94 -1.22 2.95 2.01
CA GLU A 94 -2.03 1.92 1.34
C GLU A 94 -1.16 0.88 0.59
N ILE A 95 -0.01 1.28 0.05
CA ILE A 95 0.95 0.37 -0.57
C ILE A 95 1.53 -0.58 0.50
N LEU A 96 1.96 -0.06 1.65
CA LEU A 96 2.47 -0.88 2.75
C LEU A 96 1.40 -1.87 3.26
N GLN A 97 0.17 -1.39 3.43
CA GLN A 97 -0.95 -2.24 3.82
C GLN A 97 -1.29 -3.30 2.76
N THR A 98 -1.09 -2.99 1.48
CA THR A 98 -1.32 -3.96 0.40
C THR A 98 -0.24 -5.03 0.39
N ALA A 99 1.02 -4.66 0.63
CA ALA A 99 2.11 -5.62 0.79
C ALA A 99 1.80 -6.64 1.90
N SER A 100 1.34 -6.15 3.06
CA SER A 100 0.97 -7.04 4.17
C SER A 100 -0.21 -7.95 3.85
N ILE A 101 -1.24 -7.44 3.17
CA ILE A 101 -2.40 -8.25 2.74
C ILE A 101 -1.99 -9.36 1.77
N ILE A 102 -1.05 -9.10 0.84
CA ILE A 102 -0.57 -10.15 -0.06
C ILE A 102 0.14 -11.25 0.73
N GLY A 103 0.97 -10.88 1.72
CA GLY A 103 1.64 -11.85 2.60
C GLY A 103 0.65 -12.67 3.44
N ASP A 104 -0.33 -12.01 4.04
CA ASP A 104 -1.45 -12.60 4.80
C ASP A 104 -2.23 -13.59 3.93
N ASP A 105 -2.66 -13.16 2.73
CA ASP A 105 -3.41 -13.99 1.80
C ASP A 105 -2.65 -15.28 1.43
N ILE A 106 -1.33 -15.19 1.21
CA ILE A 106 -0.48 -16.36 0.89
C ILE A 106 -0.39 -17.29 2.09
N THR A 107 -0.11 -16.72 3.26
CA THR A 107 0.18 -17.51 4.46
C THR A 107 -1.06 -18.26 4.95
N ASP A 108 -2.22 -17.61 4.89
CA ASP A 108 -3.51 -18.17 5.32
C ASP A 108 -4.16 -19.04 4.22
N ASN A 109 -3.53 -19.20 3.05
CA ASN A 109 -4.11 -19.81 1.85
C ASN A 109 -5.49 -19.21 1.50
N SER A 110 -5.63 -17.89 1.65
CA SER A 110 -6.87 -17.19 1.36
C SER A 110 -7.24 -17.28 -0.12
N THR A 111 -8.52 -17.50 -0.40
CA THR A 111 -9.02 -17.64 -1.79
C THR A 111 -9.58 -16.35 -2.38
N MET A 112 -10.14 -15.49 -1.53
CA MET A 112 -10.84 -14.27 -1.94
C MET A 112 -10.47 -13.08 -1.06
N ARG A 113 -10.19 -11.94 -1.69
CA ARG A 113 -9.95 -10.66 -1.04
C ARG A 113 -10.70 -9.55 -1.76
N ARG A 114 -11.42 -8.70 -1.02
CA ARG A 114 -12.19 -7.56 -1.58
C ARG A 114 -13.14 -7.97 -2.73
N GLY A 115 -13.72 -9.17 -2.64
CA GLY A 115 -14.64 -9.70 -3.65
C GLY A 115 -13.97 -10.23 -4.92
N GLN A 116 -12.65 -10.36 -4.95
CA GLN A 116 -11.85 -10.90 -6.07
C GLN A 116 -10.97 -12.06 -5.59
N LYS A 117 -10.44 -12.84 -6.54
CA LYS A 117 -9.45 -13.88 -6.26
C LYS A 117 -8.19 -13.25 -5.65
N CYS A 118 -7.61 -13.88 -4.62
CA CYS A 118 -6.34 -13.40 -4.04
C CYS A 118 -5.22 -13.36 -5.09
N TRP A 119 -4.33 -12.36 -4.99
CA TRP A 119 -3.33 -12.07 -6.02
C TRP A 119 -2.45 -13.27 -6.36
N HIS A 120 -2.00 -14.01 -5.34
CA HIS A 120 -1.15 -15.19 -5.47
C HIS A 120 -1.82 -16.37 -6.19
N LEU A 121 -3.14 -16.35 -6.36
CA LEU A 121 -3.86 -17.41 -7.07
C LEU A 121 -4.01 -17.13 -8.57
N ASN A 122 -3.60 -15.97 -9.08
CA ASN A 122 -3.59 -15.72 -10.51
C ASN A 122 -2.55 -16.63 -11.20
N ASP A 123 -2.92 -17.26 -12.32
CA ASP A 123 -2.10 -18.31 -12.97
C ASP A 123 -0.72 -17.81 -13.41
N HIS A 124 -0.62 -16.52 -13.75
CA HIS A 124 0.61 -15.86 -14.16
C HIS A 124 1.42 -15.27 -12.99
N VAL A 125 0.88 -15.28 -11.77
CA VAL A 125 1.49 -14.71 -10.55
C VAL A 125 2.06 -15.82 -9.67
N LYS A 126 1.21 -16.67 -9.10
CA LYS A 126 1.62 -17.75 -8.17
C LYS A 126 2.55 -17.22 -7.07
N LEU A 127 3.73 -17.83 -6.91
CA LEU A 127 4.74 -17.44 -5.91
C LEU A 127 5.50 -16.15 -6.26
N ILE A 128 5.30 -15.55 -7.45
CA ILE A 128 5.81 -14.20 -7.74
C ILE A 128 5.22 -13.20 -6.74
N ALA A 129 4.01 -13.46 -6.22
CA ALA A 129 3.39 -12.66 -5.17
C ALA A 129 4.25 -12.46 -3.91
N VAL A 130 5.13 -13.44 -3.59
CA VAL A 130 6.10 -13.31 -2.48
C VAL A 130 7.12 -12.22 -2.78
N ASN A 131 7.59 -12.10 -4.02
CA ASN A 131 8.44 -10.99 -4.42
C ASN A 131 7.65 -9.68 -4.53
N ASP A 132 6.40 -9.74 -4.98
CA ASP A 132 5.54 -8.56 -5.14
C ASP A 132 5.27 -7.86 -3.81
N MET A 133 5.05 -8.59 -2.71
CA MET A 133 4.88 -7.96 -1.39
C MET A 133 6.15 -7.20 -0.97
N VAL A 134 7.33 -7.79 -1.16
CA VAL A 134 8.62 -7.17 -0.81
C VAL A 134 8.88 -5.97 -1.72
N LEU A 135 8.51 -6.06 -3.00
CA LEU A 135 8.60 -4.95 -3.93
C LEU A 135 7.72 -3.77 -3.51
N LEU A 136 6.45 -4.02 -3.17
CA LEU A 136 5.52 -2.98 -2.70
C LEU A 136 6.04 -2.32 -1.42
N GLU A 137 6.58 -3.08 -0.47
CA GLU A 137 7.23 -2.54 0.72
C GLU A 137 8.39 -1.59 0.34
N ASN A 138 9.25 -1.99 -0.59
CA ASN A 138 10.39 -1.17 -1.03
C ASN A 138 9.97 0.06 -1.85
N ILE A 139 8.85 0.00 -2.57
CA ILE A 139 8.25 1.16 -3.23
C ILE A 139 7.88 2.24 -2.20
N CYS A 140 7.47 1.87 -0.99
CA CYS A 140 7.19 2.83 0.07
C CYS A 140 8.40 3.72 0.37
N PHE A 141 9.59 3.13 0.55
CA PHE A 141 10.82 3.87 0.83
C PHE A 141 11.31 4.70 -0.37
N PHE A 142 11.10 4.20 -1.59
CA PHE A 142 11.34 4.99 -2.81
C PHE A 142 10.49 6.26 -2.83
N LEU A 143 9.19 6.14 -2.55
CA LEU A 143 8.26 7.27 -2.54
C LEU A 143 8.49 8.22 -1.35
N LEU A 144 8.77 7.68 -0.15
CA LEU A 144 9.12 8.50 1.02
C LEU A 144 10.33 9.38 0.71
N LYS A 145 11.39 8.80 0.13
CA LYS A 145 12.56 9.57 -0.29
C LYS A 145 12.20 10.63 -1.33
N LYS A 146 11.35 10.29 -2.29
CA LYS A 146 10.97 11.20 -3.37
C LYS A 146 10.21 12.43 -2.86
N TYR A 147 9.19 12.23 -2.02
CA TYR A 147 8.34 13.32 -1.55
C TYR A 147 8.90 14.05 -0.33
N PHE A 148 9.67 13.37 0.52
CA PHE A 148 10.02 13.89 1.83
C PHE A 148 11.53 14.00 2.08
N SER A 149 12.44 13.69 1.15
CA SER A 149 13.89 13.71 1.45
C SER A 149 14.45 15.03 1.97
N THR A 150 13.82 16.16 1.62
CA THR A 150 14.19 17.49 2.13
C THR A 150 13.35 17.94 3.33
N HIS A 151 12.32 17.18 3.70
CA HIS A 151 11.44 17.51 4.81
C HIS A 151 12.15 17.24 6.15
N PRO A 152 12.05 18.14 7.16
CA PRO A 152 12.73 17.95 8.44
C PRO A 152 12.38 16.63 9.16
N GLN A 153 11.19 16.08 8.90
CA GLN A 153 10.71 14.83 9.49
C GLN A 153 10.99 13.58 8.63
N TYR A 154 11.77 13.67 7.56
CA TYR A 154 12.03 12.54 6.65
C TYR A 154 12.46 11.27 7.39
N LEU A 155 13.46 11.40 8.27
CA LEU A 155 14.00 10.26 9.01
C LEU A 155 12.95 9.66 9.95
N ASN A 156 12.21 10.51 10.66
CA ASN A 156 11.12 10.07 11.55
C ASN A 156 10.01 9.33 10.78
N LEU A 157 9.69 9.77 9.56
CA LEU A 157 8.76 9.05 8.69
C LEU A 157 9.33 7.67 8.29
N VAL A 158 10.59 7.59 7.86
CA VAL A 158 11.23 6.32 7.51
C VAL A 158 11.28 5.36 8.69
N GLU A 159 11.66 5.84 9.87
CA GLU A 159 11.70 5.06 11.11
C GLU A 159 10.31 4.59 11.53
N ALA A 160 9.29 5.44 11.43
CA ALA A 160 7.90 5.05 11.73
C ALA A 160 7.40 3.93 10.81
N PHE A 161 7.74 3.97 9.52
CA PHE A 161 7.40 2.90 8.58
C PHE A 161 8.13 1.60 8.92
N HIS A 162 9.44 1.65 9.20
CA HIS A 162 10.20 0.46 9.60
C HIS A 162 9.71 -0.15 10.93
N ASP A 163 9.46 0.66 11.95
CA ASP A 163 8.94 0.18 13.25
C ASP A 163 7.54 -0.43 13.07
N SER A 164 6.68 0.20 12.27
CA SER A 164 5.35 -0.35 11.95
C SER A 164 5.44 -1.70 11.23
N THR A 165 6.33 -1.83 10.24
CA THR A 165 6.55 -3.10 9.53
C THR A 165 7.13 -4.16 10.48
N LEU A 166 8.08 -3.81 11.34
CA LEU A 166 8.65 -4.75 12.30
C LEU A 166 7.58 -5.29 13.25
N ARG A 167 6.74 -4.41 13.83
CA ARG A 167 5.64 -4.83 14.71
C ARG A 167 4.64 -5.71 14.00
N LEU A 168 4.30 -5.38 12.75
CA LEU A 168 3.44 -6.20 11.90
C LEU A 168 4.05 -7.60 11.69
N CYS A 169 5.32 -7.69 11.29
CA CYS A 169 6.00 -8.97 11.07
C CYS A 169 6.09 -9.82 12.35
N ILE A 170 6.36 -9.19 13.50
CA ILE A 170 6.33 -9.87 14.80
C ILE A 170 4.92 -10.41 15.08
N GLY A 171 3.89 -9.59 14.89
CA GLY A 171 2.49 -9.99 15.07
C GLY A 171 2.11 -11.18 14.19
N GLN A 172 2.42 -11.11 12.90
CA GLN A 172 2.17 -12.21 11.97
C GLN A 172 2.96 -13.47 12.37
N GLY A 173 4.23 -13.32 12.74
CA GLY A 173 5.05 -14.45 13.20
C GLY A 173 4.45 -15.13 14.43
N LEU A 174 3.94 -14.35 15.39
CA LEU A 174 3.27 -14.89 16.58
C LEU A 174 1.99 -15.65 16.21
N ASP A 175 1.19 -15.12 15.30
CA ASP A 175 -0.04 -15.77 14.82
C ASP A 175 0.25 -17.13 14.18
N LEU A 176 1.26 -17.19 13.31
CA LEU A 176 1.67 -18.43 12.64
C LEU A 176 2.29 -19.45 13.57
N LEU A 177 3.12 -19.01 14.53
CA LEU A 177 3.68 -19.90 15.54
C LEU A 177 2.56 -20.50 16.41
N ALA A 178 1.54 -19.70 16.76
CA ALA A 178 0.38 -20.17 17.50
C ALA A 178 -0.46 -21.17 16.67
N GLU A 179 -0.72 -20.87 15.40
CA GLU A 179 -1.47 -21.77 14.49
C GLU A 179 -0.75 -23.12 14.32
N ASN A 180 0.58 -23.09 14.14
CA ASN A 180 1.39 -24.30 13.94
C ASN A 180 1.75 -25.02 15.26
N SER A 181 1.20 -24.56 16.40
CA SER A 181 1.50 -25.12 17.73
C SER A 181 3.00 -25.17 18.05
N ILE A 182 3.79 -24.25 17.50
CA ILE A 182 5.21 -24.10 17.79
C ILE A 182 5.31 -23.31 19.09
N HIS A 183 4.98 -23.98 20.18
CA HIS A 183 5.25 -23.50 21.53
C HIS A 183 6.51 -24.18 22.05
N PRO A 184 7.49 -23.44 22.59
CA PRO A 184 8.55 -24.05 23.37
C PRO A 184 7.90 -24.64 24.64
N GLU A 185 7.65 -25.95 24.61
CA GLU A 185 7.26 -26.82 25.73
C GLU A 185 6.17 -26.29 26.69
N ARG A 186 4.98 -26.90 26.61
CA ARG A 186 4.15 -27.18 27.79
C ARG A 186 4.17 -28.67 28.06
#